data_AF-A0A6L7QK81-F1
#
_entry.id   AF-A0A6L7QK81-F1
#
_cell.length_a   1.000
_cell.length_b   1.000
_cell.length_c   1.000
_cell.angle_alpha   90.00
_cell.angle_beta   90.00
_cell.angle_gamma   90.00
#
_symmetry.space_group_name_H-M   'P 1'
#
loop_
_entity.id
_entity.type
_entity.pdbx_description
1 polymer ?
#
loop_
_entity_poly.entity_id
_entity_poly.type
_entity_poly.pdbx_seq_one_letter_code
_entity_poly.pdbx_strand_id
1 'polypeptide(L)'
;MNLTRLVGVGALAALMWCAVANAESLTVVSWGGSYARACVKGYHEAFTEETGIEVRLEDYNGGLAQLRAQVDAGAVHWDVIDMELADAMTGCDEGLLEVLDFEMPPGTNGEAPEDDFYSETMGECGVGTLFYSTVYAYHAEHFKERKPETIADFFDLEAFPGRRGMRRVPIANLEFALMADGVPREEVYATLDTPEGVERAFRKLDTIKDQVV
;
A
#
# COMPACT_ATOMS: atom_id res chain seq x y z
N MET A 1 -39.67 0.22 -78.23
CA MET A 1 -40.53 -0.04 -77.06
C MET A 1 -39.63 -0.21 -75.85
N ASN A 2 -39.82 0.66 -74.87
CA ASN A 2 -39.16 0.71 -73.57
C ASN A 2 -39.25 -0.63 -72.82
N LEU A 3 -38.28 -0.91 -71.94
CA LEU A 3 -38.49 -0.87 -70.48
C LEU A 3 -37.24 -1.30 -69.68
N THR A 4 -36.77 -0.36 -68.84
CA THR A 4 -36.23 -0.52 -67.46
C THR A 4 -35.01 -1.44 -67.22
N ARG A 5 -33.81 -0.88 -67.05
CA ARG A 5 -33.19 -0.40 -65.77
C ARG A 5 -33.20 -1.42 -64.63
N LEU A 6 -32.03 -1.95 -64.30
CA LEU A 6 -31.61 -2.28 -62.93
C LEU A 6 -30.08 -2.21 -62.83
N VAL A 7 -29.61 -1.04 -62.40
CA VAL A 7 -28.24 -0.80 -61.95
C VAL A 7 -28.15 -1.40 -60.54
N GLY A 8 -27.49 -2.55 -60.41
CA GLY A 8 -27.14 -3.11 -59.12
C GLY A 8 -25.90 -2.39 -58.58
N VAL A 9 -26.10 -1.37 -57.76
CA VAL A 9 -25.04 -0.74 -56.96
C VAL A 9 -24.64 -1.74 -55.89
N GLY A 10 -23.55 -2.48 -56.13
CA GLY A 10 -22.85 -3.25 -55.10
C GLY A 10 -22.15 -2.27 -54.16
N ALA A 11 -22.85 -1.83 -53.12
CA ALA A 11 -22.24 -1.10 -52.03
C ALA A 11 -21.23 -2.04 -51.32
N LEU A 12 -19.94 -1.78 -51.53
CA LEU A 12 -18.89 -2.28 -50.65
C LEU A 12 -19.21 -1.78 -49.24
N ALA A 13 -19.77 -2.66 -48.41
CA ALA A 13 -19.79 -2.49 -46.97
C ALA A 13 -18.32 -2.53 -46.52
N ALA A 14 -17.69 -1.35 -46.45
CA ALA A 14 -16.50 -1.15 -45.65
C ALA A 14 -16.91 -1.46 -44.21
N LEU A 15 -16.60 -2.67 -43.77
CA LEU A 15 -16.55 -3.02 -42.36
C LEU A 15 -15.55 -2.03 -41.74
N MET A 16 -16.07 -0.96 -41.18
CA MET A 16 -15.37 -0.18 -40.17
C MET A 16 -15.08 -1.17 -39.04
N TRP A 17 -13.88 -1.74 -39.08
CA TRP A 17 -13.19 -2.17 -37.89
C TRP A 17 -12.97 -0.90 -37.07
N CYS A 18 -13.97 -0.52 -36.29
CA CYS A 18 -13.69 0.16 -35.04
C CYS A 18 -12.92 -0.87 -34.23
N ALA A 19 -11.59 -0.83 -34.32
CA ALA A 19 -10.78 -1.20 -33.19
C ALA A 19 -11.33 -0.35 -32.05
N VAL A 20 -12.14 -0.96 -31.20
CA VAL A 20 -12.37 -0.42 -29.87
C VAL A 20 -10.97 -0.44 -29.29
N ALA A 21 -10.30 0.71 -29.31
CA ALA A 21 -9.13 0.89 -28.47
C ALA A 21 -9.65 0.55 -27.07
N ASN A 22 -9.29 -0.62 -26.54
CA ASN A 22 -9.46 -0.86 -25.13
C ASN A 22 -8.71 0.29 -24.48
N ALA A 23 -9.45 1.19 -23.82
CA ALA A 23 -8.82 2.18 -22.98
C ALA A 23 -7.97 1.38 -22.00
N GLU A 24 -6.66 1.50 -22.15
CA GLU A 24 -5.70 0.85 -21.29
C GLU A 24 -5.96 1.41 -19.89
N SER A 25 -6.15 0.51 -18.94
CA SER A 25 -6.45 0.86 -17.56
C SER A 25 -5.46 0.16 -16.64
N LEU A 26 -4.95 0.89 -15.66
CA LEU A 26 -4.10 0.36 -14.61
C LEU A 26 -4.92 0.16 -13.34
N THR A 27 -4.84 -1.02 -12.76
CA THR A 27 -5.37 -1.33 -11.43
C THR A 27 -4.28 -1.05 -10.41
N VAL A 28 -4.42 0.08 -9.72
CA VAL A 28 -3.57 0.50 -8.61
C VAL A 28 -4.21 0.05 -7.30
N VAL A 29 -3.44 -0.64 -6.46
CA VAL A 29 -3.91 -1.19 -5.19
C VAL A 29 -3.27 -0.45 -4.03
N SER A 30 -4.10 -0.02 -3.08
CA SER A 30 -3.67 0.88 -2.02
C SER A 30 -4.55 0.79 -0.77
N TRP A 31 -4.30 1.67 0.20
CA TRP A 31 -4.86 1.62 1.56
C TRP A 31 -6.28 2.19 1.71
N GLY A 32 -6.87 2.68 0.61
CA GLY A 32 -8.19 3.28 0.60
C GLY A 32 -8.34 4.57 1.41
N GLY A 33 -9.58 4.89 1.77
CA GLY A 33 -9.90 5.98 2.68
C GLY A 33 -9.43 7.38 2.22
N SER A 34 -9.02 8.22 3.17
CA SER A 34 -8.51 9.57 2.88
C SER A 34 -7.17 9.55 2.17
N TYR A 35 -6.38 8.51 2.39
CA TYR A 35 -5.08 8.35 1.79
C TYR A 35 -5.21 8.10 0.28
N ALA A 36 -6.00 7.10 -0.15
CA ALA A 36 -6.23 6.86 -1.58
C ALA A 36 -6.81 8.10 -2.29
N ARG A 37 -7.70 8.86 -1.65
CA ARG A 37 -8.20 10.13 -2.20
C ARG A 37 -7.09 11.17 -2.38
N ALA A 38 -6.11 11.23 -1.48
CA ALA A 38 -4.97 12.11 -1.63
C ALA A 38 -4.10 11.69 -2.83
N CYS A 39 -3.87 10.39 -3.03
CA CYS A 39 -3.15 9.85 -4.19
C CYS A 39 -3.86 10.15 -5.51
N VAL A 40 -5.19 9.98 -5.55
CA VAL A 40 -6.02 10.35 -6.72
C VAL A 40 -5.77 11.80 -7.12
N LYS A 41 -5.88 12.72 -6.15
CA LYS A 41 -5.69 14.15 -6.39
C LYS A 41 -4.24 14.54 -6.63
N GLY A 42 -3.31 13.83 -6.01
CA GLY A 42 -1.88 14.15 -6.06
C GLY A 42 -1.24 13.77 -7.39
N TYR A 43 -1.61 12.62 -7.96
CA TYR A 43 -0.94 12.12 -9.16
C TYR A 43 -1.80 11.29 -10.12
N HIS A 44 -2.84 10.54 -9.68
CA HIS A 44 -3.60 9.71 -10.65
C HIS A 44 -4.42 10.51 -11.65
N GLU A 45 -5.08 11.60 -11.23
CA GLU A 45 -5.87 12.44 -12.13
C GLU A 45 -4.99 13.11 -13.19
N ALA A 46 -3.85 13.68 -12.77
CA ALA A 46 -2.89 14.30 -13.68
C ALA A 46 -2.31 13.27 -14.65
N PHE A 47 -1.93 12.09 -14.16
CA PHE A 47 -1.47 10.98 -14.99
C PHE A 47 -2.52 10.58 -16.04
N THR A 48 -3.78 10.44 -15.63
CA THR A 48 -4.88 10.08 -16.54
C THR A 48 -5.13 11.17 -17.57
N GLU A 49 -5.08 12.45 -17.17
CA GLU A 49 -5.27 13.59 -18.08
C GLU A 49 -4.16 13.69 -19.14
N GLU A 50 -2.92 13.42 -18.75
CA GLU A 50 -1.76 13.50 -19.63
C GLU A 50 -1.63 12.29 -20.58
N THR A 51 -1.89 11.09 -20.07
CA THR A 51 -1.65 9.84 -20.81
C THR A 51 -2.90 9.27 -21.48
N GLY A 52 -4.09 9.61 -20.97
CA GLY A 52 -5.36 8.97 -21.34
C GLY A 52 -5.57 7.58 -20.74
N ILE A 53 -4.64 7.07 -19.92
CA ILE A 53 -4.72 5.76 -19.26
C ILE A 53 -5.57 5.90 -18.00
N GLU A 54 -6.63 5.08 -17.89
CA GLU A 54 -7.52 5.10 -16.72
C GLU A 54 -6.83 4.45 -15.52
N VAL A 55 -6.85 5.10 -14.35
CA VAL A 55 -6.43 4.46 -13.09
C VAL A 55 -7.65 3.96 -12.32
N ARG A 56 -7.77 2.64 -12.17
CA ARG A 56 -8.73 1.96 -11.30
C ARG A 56 -8.08 1.72 -9.95
N LEU A 57 -8.80 2.03 -8.88
CA LEU A 57 -8.32 1.84 -7.52
C LEU A 57 -9.00 0.67 -6.85
N GLU A 58 -8.19 -0.17 -6.21
CA GLU A 58 -8.66 -1.19 -5.29
C GLU A 58 -8.04 -1.02 -3.91
N ASP A 59 -8.85 -1.29 -2.89
CA ASP A 59 -8.43 -1.22 -1.50
C ASP A 59 -7.95 -2.60 -1.03
N TYR A 60 -6.85 -2.64 -0.30
CA TYR A 60 -6.39 -3.85 0.39
C TYR A 60 -5.90 -3.54 1.82
N ASN A 61 -5.56 -4.58 2.57
CA ASN A 61 -5.17 -4.48 3.98
C ASN A 61 -3.66 -4.62 4.22
N GLY A 62 -2.83 -4.55 3.18
CA GLY A 62 -1.39 -4.83 3.26
C GLY A 62 -1.06 -6.33 3.25
N GLY A 63 0.24 -6.63 3.29
CA GLY A 63 0.76 -7.99 3.26
C GLY A 63 0.68 -8.66 1.89
N LEU A 64 1.29 -9.84 1.81
CA LEU A 64 1.49 -10.56 0.56
C LEU A 64 0.44 -11.63 0.26
N ALA A 65 -0.52 -11.86 1.16
CA ALA A 65 -1.43 -13.01 1.05
C ALA A 65 -2.31 -12.97 -0.21
N GLN A 66 -2.88 -11.80 -0.54
CA GLN A 66 -3.72 -11.65 -1.73
C GLN A 66 -2.89 -11.67 -3.01
N LEU A 67 -1.71 -11.02 -3.02
CA LEU A 67 -0.76 -11.05 -4.13
C LEU A 67 -0.33 -12.49 -4.45
N ARG A 68 0.14 -13.24 -3.44
CA ARG A 68 0.49 -14.67 -3.59
C ARG A 68 -0.67 -15.47 -4.17
N ALA A 69 -1.88 -15.29 -3.63
CA ALA A 69 -3.05 -16.01 -4.12
C ALA A 69 -3.35 -15.72 -5.61
N GLN A 70 -3.15 -14.49 -6.07
CA GLN A 70 -3.33 -14.14 -7.49
C GLN A 70 -2.25 -14.75 -8.37
N VAL A 71 -0.99 -14.67 -7.96
CA VAL A 71 0.16 -15.25 -8.67
C VAL A 71 0.02 -16.78 -8.77
N ASP A 72 -0.26 -17.44 -7.64
CA ASP A 72 -0.46 -18.90 -7.57
C ASP A 72 -1.63 -19.38 -8.46
N ALA A 73 -2.69 -18.57 -8.55
CA ALA A 73 -3.84 -18.84 -9.41
C ALA A 73 -3.59 -18.54 -10.90
N GLY A 74 -2.50 -17.83 -11.23
CA GLY A 74 -2.25 -17.32 -12.58
C GLY A 74 -3.31 -16.31 -13.04
N ALA A 75 -3.92 -15.59 -12.10
CA ALA A 75 -5.05 -14.68 -12.33
C ALA A 75 -4.77 -13.29 -11.74
N VAL A 76 -3.61 -12.74 -12.10
CA VAL A 76 -3.16 -11.40 -11.68
C VAL A 76 -3.98 -10.34 -12.41
N HIS A 77 -4.55 -9.42 -11.65
CA HIS A 77 -5.26 -8.24 -12.16
C HIS A 77 -4.78 -6.94 -11.50
N TRP A 78 -3.87 -7.02 -10.54
CA TRP A 78 -3.20 -5.87 -9.94
C TRP A 78 -1.99 -5.50 -10.77
N ASP A 79 -1.86 -4.22 -11.13
CA ASP A 79 -0.78 -3.72 -11.97
C ASP A 79 0.28 -2.98 -11.14
N VAL A 80 -0.15 -2.14 -10.18
CA VAL A 80 0.75 -1.38 -9.29
C VAL A 80 0.22 -1.50 -7.87
N ILE A 81 1.12 -1.75 -6.91
CA ILE A 81 0.74 -1.96 -5.50
C ILE A 81 1.52 -0.99 -4.62
N ASP A 82 0.79 -0.21 -3.83
CA ASP A 82 1.34 0.59 -2.74
C ASP A 82 1.51 -0.29 -1.49
N MET A 83 2.76 -0.63 -1.18
CA MET A 83 3.15 -1.65 -0.20
C MET A 83 4.02 -1.07 0.92
N GLU A 84 4.00 -1.72 2.08
CA GLU A 84 5.04 -1.47 3.09
C GLU A 84 6.40 -1.97 2.55
N LEU A 85 7.48 -1.26 2.83
CA LEU A 85 8.82 -1.59 2.30
C LEU A 85 9.22 -3.05 2.61
N ALA A 86 8.92 -3.55 3.80
CA ALA A 86 9.22 -4.92 4.20
C ALA A 86 8.45 -5.97 3.36
N ASP A 87 7.19 -5.67 3.01
CA ASP A 87 6.38 -6.54 2.13
C ASP A 87 6.93 -6.49 0.70
N ALA A 88 7.32 -5.31 0.19
CA ALA A 88 7.90 -5.17 -1.14
C ALA A 88 9.22 -5.95 -1.29
N MET A 89 10.11 -5.87 -0.29
CA MET A 89 11.36 -6.65 -0.25
C MET A 89 11.06 -8.16 -0.28
N THR A 90 10.19 -8.63 0.61
CA THR A 90 9.83 -10.05 0.69
C THR A 90 9.15 -10.52 -0.60
N GLY A 91 8.26 -9.70 -1.18
CA GLY A 91 7.57 -10.02 -2.42
C GLY A 91 8.50 -10.10 -3.63
N CYS A 92 9.51 -9.23 -3.68
CA CYS A 92 10.57 -9.26 -4.70
C CYS A 92 11.42 -10.55 -4.56
N ASP A 93 11.89 -10.85 -3.35
CA ASP A 93 12.69 -12.06 -3.06
C ASP A 93 11.96 -13.36 -3.40
N GLU A 94 10.63 -13.38 -3.21
CA GLU A 94 9.77 -14.51 -3.55
C GLU A 94 9.34 -14.58 -5.02
N GLY A 95 9.70 -13.58 -5.83
CA GLY A 95 9.32 -13.50 -7.25
C GLY A 95 7.84 -13.20 -7.48
N LEU A 96 7.19 -12.53 -6.54
CA LEU A 96 5.79 -12.09 -6.64
C LEU A 96 5.66 -10.74 -7.34
N LEU A 97 6.74 -9.97 -7.40
CA LEU A 97 6.82 -8.65 -8.01
C LEU A 97 7.77 -8.69 -9.20
N GLU A 98 7.46 -7.93 -10.23
CA GLU A 98 8.33 -7.76 -11.39
C GLU A 98 9.52 -6.85 -11.03
N VAL A 99 10.69 -7.17 -11.59
CA VAL A 99 11.86 -6.30 -11.52
C VAL A 99 11.59 -5.06 -12.36
N LEU A 100 11.87 -3.89 -11.81
CA LEU A 100 11.69 -2.62 -12.52
C LEU A 100 12.81 -2.44 -13.55
N ASP A 101 12.47 -2.61 -14.84
CA ASP A 101 13.38 -2.41 -15.97
C ASP A 101 13.09 -1.07 -16.67
N PHE A 102 13.29 0.03 -15.95
CA PHE A 102 13.17 1.38 -16.52
C PHE A 102 14.14 2.37 -15.85
N GLU A 103 14.53 3.39 -16.61
CA GLU A 103 15.28 4.53 -16.10
C GLU A 103 14.30 5.59 -15.57
N MET A 104 14.39 5.93 -14.28
CA MET A 104 13.59 7.01 -13.72
C MET A 104 14.01 8.36 -14.32
N PRO A 105 13.04 9.21 -14.71
CA PRO A 105 13.37 10.56 -15.15
C PRO A 105 13.91 11.40 -13.98
N PRO A 106 14.70 12.46 -14.26
CA PRO A 106 15.07 13.42 -13.23
C PRO A 106 13.85 14.00 -12.51
N GLY A 107 14.04 14.35 -11.24
CA GLY A 107 13.03 15.02 -10.44
C GLY A 107 12.61 16.37 -11.05
N THR A 108 11.49 16.93 -10.57
CA THR A 108 10.98 18.22 -11.09
C THR A 108 11.95 19.40 -10.91
N ASN A 109 12.92 19.26 -10.01
CA ASN A 109 14.04 20.18 -9.77
C ASN A 109 15.28 19.90 -10.65
N GLY A 110 15.26 18.83 -11.44
CA GLY A 110 16.36 18.38 -12.30
C GLY A 110 17.40 17.48 -11.61
N GLU A 111 17.19 17.09 -10.35
CA GLU A 111 18.06 16.14 -9.66
C GLU A 111 17.92 14.73 -10.25
N ALA A 112 19.03 13.98 -10.25
CA ALA A 112 19.00 12.59 -10.65
C ALA A 112 18.23 11.77 -9.60
N PRO A 113 17.56 10.66 -9.97
CA PRO A 113 16.81 9.85 -9.01
C PRO A 113 17.63 9.40 -7.80
N GLU A 114 18.92 9.11 -7.97
CA GLU A 114 19.81 8.68 -6.89
C GLU A 114 20.10 9.80 -5.87
N ASP A 115 19.91 11.06 -6.27
CA ASP A 115 20.09 12.25 -5.42
C ASP A 115 18.74 12.75 -4.85
N ASP A 116 17.61 12.40 -5.46
CA ASP A 116 16.24 12.82 -5.06
C ASP A 116 15.59 11.83 -4.07
N PHE A 117 16.00 10.55 -4.09
CA PHE A 117 15.48 9.50 -3.22
C PHE A 117 16.48 9.09 -2.13
N TYR A 118 15.97 8.56 -1.02
CA TYR A 118 16.82 7.85 -0.06
C TYR A 118 17.24 6.52 -0.67
N SER A 119 18.52 6.18 -0.57
CA SER A 119 19.08 4.98 -1.20
C SER A 119 18.37 3.69 -0.78
N GLU A 120 17.88 3.61 0.46
CA GLU A 120 17.16 2.47 1.02
C GLU A 120 15.73 2.34 0.48
N THR A 121 15.24 3.35 -0.23
CA THR A 121 13.89 3.40 -0.82
C THR A 121 13.89 3.10 -2.31
N MET A 122 15.05 2.88 -2.92
CA MET A 122 15.19 2.46 -4.32
C MET A 122 15.51 0.96 -4.35
N GLY A 123 14.47 0.13 -4.45
CA GLY A 123 14.58 -1.31 -4.54
C GLY A 123 14.52 -1.83 -5.98
N GLU A 124 14.86 -3.09 -6.17
CA GLU A 124 14.84 -3.77 -7.48
C GLU A 124 13.41 -3.90 -8.05
N CYS A 125 12.43 -4.23 -7.21
CA CYS A 125 11.03 -4.39 -7.62
C CYS A 125 10.11 -3.23 -7.18
N GLY A 126 10.67 -2.11 -6.69
CA GLY A 126 9.84 -1.04 -6.12
C GLY A 126 10.62 0.21 -5.74
N VAL A 127 9.95 1.36 -5.80
CA VAL A 127 10.51 2.67 -5.41
C VAL A 127 9.61 3.31 -4.35
N GLY A 128 10.21 3.93 -3.34
CA GLY A 128 9.50 4.58 -2.25
C GLY A 128 8.68 5.78 -2.71
N THR A 129 7.42 5.86 -2.30
CA THR A 129 6.50 6.94 -2.73
C THR A 129 6.16 7.91 -1.60
N LEU A 130 6.30 7.49 -0.33
CA LEU A 130 6.00 8.31 0.83
C LEU A 130 6.66 7.80 2.11
N PHE A 131 6.81 8.71 3.07
CA PHE A 131 7.09 8.37 4.46
C PHE A 131 5.83 8.54 5.31
N TYR A 132 5.58 7.58 6.19
CA TYR A 132 4.49 7.63 7.15
C TYR A 132 5.00 7.31 8.55
N SER A 133 4.15 7.53 9.55
CA SER A 133 4.43 7.15 10.93
C SER A 133 3.23 6.38 11.47
N THR A 134 3.49 5.20 12.02
CA THR A 134 2.51 4.54 12.87
C THR A 134 2.63 5.13 14.26
N VAL A 135 1.55 5.75 14.74
CA VAL A 135 1.51 6.42 16.04
C VAL A 135 0.32 5.91 16.84
N TYR A 136 0.44 5.93 18.17
CA TYR A 136 -0.74 5.76 19.01
C TYR A 136 -1.55 7.07 19.00
N ALA A 137 -2.87 6.94 19.11
CA ALA A 137 -3.79 8.06 19.23
C ALA A 137 -4.84 7.75 20.31
N TYR A 138 -5.41 8.80 20.89
CA TYR A 138 -6.44 8.66 21.93
C TYR A 138 -7.57 9.68 21.73
N HIS A 139 -8.74 9.36 22.27
CA HIS A 139 -9.88 10.27 22.25
C HIS A 139 -9.71 11.33 23.35
N ALA A 140 -9.40 12.58 22.96
CA ALA A 140 -9.03 13.65 23.89
C ALA A 140 -10.09 13.94 24.97
N GLU A 141 -11.37 13.79 24.66
CA GLU A 141 -12.45 14.03 25.63
C GLU A 141 -12.52 12.97 26.75
N HIS A 142 -11.92 11.79 26.55
CA HIS A 142 -11.91 10.74 27.58
C HIS A 142 -10.79 10.94 28.61
N PHE A 143 -9.79 11.75 28.29
CA PHE A 143 -8.56 11.90 29.06
C PHE A 143 -8.26 13.38 29.33
N LYS A 144 -9.08 14.01 30.20
CA LYS A 144 -9.01 15.45 30.49
C LYS A 144 -7.96 15.81 31.53
N GLU A 145 -7.77 14.97 32.55
CA GLU A 145 -6.88 15.23 33.67
C GLU A 145 -5.46 14.71 33.43
N ARG A 146 -5.34 13.51 32.85
CA ARG A 146 -4.07 12.88 32.48
C ARG A 146 -4.23 12.28 31.08
N LYS A 147 -3.26 12.54 30.21
CA LYS A 147 -3.24 12.09 28.80
C LYS A 147 -2.12 11.05 28.61
N PRO A 148 -2.32 10.04 27.74
CA PRO A 148 -1.22 9.18 27.31
C PRO A 148 -0.16 10.01 26.57
N GLU A 149 1.11 9.84 26.93
CA GLU A 149 2.25 10.57 26.33
C GLU A 149 3.29 9.62 25.75
N THR A 150 3.29 8.36 26.18
CA THR A 150 4.21 7.33 25.75
C THR A 150 3.46 6.11 25.23
N ILE A 151 4.14 5.25 24.47
CA ILE A 151 3.58 3.97 24.09
C ILE A 151 3.34 3.07 25.31
N ALA A 152 4.08 3.25 26.41
CA ALA A 152 3.82 2.53 27.65
C ALA A 152 2.43 2.86 28.23
N ASP A 153 1.99 4.11 28.13
CA ASP A 153 0.65 4.54 28.57
C ASP A 153 -0.47 3.86 27.77
N PHE A 154 -0.24 3.51 26.50
CA PHE A 154 -1.20 2.73 25.70
C PHE A 154 -1.48 1.36 26.33
N PHE A 155 -0.47 0.73 26.94
CA PHE A 155 -0.55 -0.58 27.59
C PHE A 155 -0.97 -0.52 29.07
N ASP A 156 -0.98 0.66 29.69
CA ASP A 156 -1.41 0.86 31.08
C ASP A 156 -2.94 0.99 31.16
N LEU A 157 -3.62 -0.15 31.33
CA LEU A 157 -5.08 -0.21 31.43
C LEU A 157 -5.62 0.38 32.75
N GLU A 158 -4.79 0.46 33.79
CA GLU A 158 -5.19 0.98 35.10
C GLU A 158 -5.19 2.52 35.08
N ALA A 159 -4.12 3.12 34.55
CA ALA A 159 -4.03 4.57 34.41
C ALA A 159 -4.92 5.10 33.28
N PHE A 160 -5.07 4.33 32.20
CA PHE A 160 -5.83 4.73 31.01
C PHE A 160 -6.87 3.66 30.64
N PRO A 161 -7.97 3.52 31.38
CA PRO A 161 -8.99 2.51 31.07
C PRO A 161 -9.67 2.79 29.72
N GLY A 162 -9.93 1.73 28.94
CA GLY A 162 -10.59 1.86 27.63
C GLY A 162 -10.29 0.73 26.64
N ARG A 163 -11.02 0.69 25.52
CA ARG A 163 -10.73 -0.24 24.42
C ARG A 163 -9.51 0.23 23.63
N ARG A 164 -8.75 -0.71 23.09
CA ARG A 164 -7.57 -0.45 22.23
C ARG A 164 -7.89 -0.88 20.81
N GLY A 165 -7.52 -0.06 19.83
CA GLY A 165 -7.48 -0.48 18.43
C GLY A 165 -6.05 -0.84 18.05
N MET A 166 -5.83 -2.01 17.48
CA MET A 166 -4.52 -2.44 16.97
C MET A 166 -4.66 -3.05 15.58
N ARG A 167 -3.58 -3.03 14.81
CA ARG A 167 -3.57 -3.69 13.50
C ARG A 167 -3.70 -5.20 13.66
N ARG A 168 -4.26 -5.88 12.66
CA ARG A 168 -4.35 -7.35 12.60
C ARG A 168 -3.11 -8.02 12.02
N VAL A 169 -1.99 -7.29 11.97
CA VAL A 169 -0.67 -7.72 11.48
C VAL A 169 0.39 -7.39 12.53
N PRO A 170 1.53 -8.11 12.56
CA PRO A 170 2.54 -7.93 13.61
C PRO A 170 3.33 -6.62 13.49
N ILE A 171 3.50 -6.09 12.28
CA ILE A 171 4.32 -4.89 12.02
C ILE A 171 3.79 -3.69 12.82
N ALA A 172 4.72 -2.97 13.46
CA ALA A 172 4.51 -1.93 14.49
C ALA A 172 3.96 -2.43 15.84
N ASN A 173 3.13 -3.47 15.87
CA ASN A 173 2.54 -3.97 17.13
C ASN A 173 3.60 -4.60 18.04
N LEU A 174 4.55 -5.38 17.50
CA LEU A 174 5.59 -6.02 18.29
C LEU A 174 6.59 -4.97 18.84
N GLU A 175 6.92 -3.98 18.03
CA GLU A 175 7.79 -2.85 18.37
C GLU A 175 7.16 -2.01 19.49
N PHE A 176 5.87 -1.69 19.37
CA PHE A 176 5.11 -1.00 20.41
C PHE A 176 5.07 -1.78 21.72
N ALA A 177 4.87 -3.10 21.65
CA ALA A 177 4.87 -3.96 22.81
C ALA A 177 6.25 -3.95 23.52
N LEU A 178 7.34 -4.13 22.78
CA LEU A 178 8.68 -4.10 23.37
C LEU A 178 9.04 -2.73 23.98
N MET A 179 8.73 -1.63 23.30
CA MET A 179 8.95 -0.29 23.85
C MET A 179 8.10 -0.04 25.10
N ALA A 180 6.84 -0.51 25.13
CA ALA A 180 5.99 -0.45 26.31
C ALA A 180 6.45 -1.38 27.45
N ASP A 181 7.26 -2.39 27.14
CA ASP A 181 7.94 -3.28 28.09
C ASP A 181 9.35 -2.77 28.48
N GLY A 182 9.68 -1.53 28.11
CA GLY A 182 10.90 -0.84 28.52
C GLY A 182 12.14 -1.15 27.68
N VAL A 183 11.99 -1.81 26.54
CA VAL A 183 13.11 -1.96 25.57
C VAL A 183 13.41 -0.58 24.95
N PRO A 184 14.67 -0.10 24.99
CA PRO A 184 15.06 1.12 24.30
C PRO A 184 14.77 1.03 22.80
N ARG A 185 14.35 2.14 22.18
CA ARG A 185 13.97 2.18 20.75
C ARG A 185 15.05 1.60 19.84
N GLU A 186 16.30 1.89 20.13
CA GLU A 186 17.50 1.44 19.41
C GLU A 186 17.79 -0.06 19.56
N GLU A 187 17.21 -0.74 20.56
CA GLU A 187 17.40 -2.17 20.83
C GLU A 187 16.22 -3.03 20.37
N VAL A 188 15.14 -2.42 19.88
CA VAL A 188 13.89 -3.12 19.51
C VAL A 188 14.16 -4.22 18.48
N TYR A 189 14.81 -3.90 17.37
CA TYR A 189 15.05 -4.88 16.29
C TYR A 189 16.04 -5.97 16.72
N ALA A 190 17.13 -5.61 17.40
CA ALA A 190 18.06 -6.60 17.95
C ALA A 190 17.37 -7.56 18.96
N THR A 191 16.35 -7.08 19.66
CA THR A 191 15.52 -7.93 20.53
C THR A 191 14.62 -8.84 19.68
N LEU A 192 13.94 -8.29 18.66
CA LEU A 192 13.05 -9.06 17.77
C LEU A 192 13.76 -10.11 16.93
N ASP A 193 15.07 -10.00 16.74
CA ASP A 193 15.90 -11.01 16.05
C ASP A 193 16.04 -12.32 16.85
N THR A 194 15.53 -12.38 18.08
CA THR A 194 15.57 -13.58 18.93
C THR A 194 14.18 -14.14 19.20
N PRO A 195 14.02 -15.49 19.26
CA PRO A 195 12.76 -16.11 19.65
C PRO A 195 12.25 -15.62 21.02
N GLU A 196 13.15 -15.40 21.97
CA GLU A 196 12.84 -14.89 23.31
C GLU A 196 12.31 -13.45 23.28
N GLY A 197 12.85 -12.60 22.40
CA GLY A 197 12.38 -11.24 22.21
C GLY A 197 11.01 -11.17 21.55
N VAL A 198 10.74 -12.04 20.58
CA VAL A 198 9.40 -12.21 19.99
C VAL A 198 8.40 -12.65 21.05
N GLU A 199 8.74 -13.65 21.87
CA GLU A 199 7.89 -14.11 22.97
C GLU A 199 7.67 -13.01 24.02
N ARG A 200 8.68 -12.19 24.30
CA ARG A 200 8.55 -11.02 25.19
C ARG A 200 7.52 -10.02 24.65
N ALA A 201 7.54 -9.72 23.35
CA ALA A 201 6.55 -8.86 22.72
C ALA A 201 5.13 -9.43 22.85
N PHE A 202 4.95 -10.74 22.58
CA PHE A 202 3.66 -11.40 22.72
C PHE A 202 3.13 -11.40 24.15
N ARG A 203 3.97 -11.67 25.15
CA ARG A 203 3.56 -11.57 26.56
C ARG A 203 3.07 -10.17 26.92
N LYS A 204 3.68 -9.13 26.38
CA LYS A 204 3.22 -7.75 26.59
C LYS A 204 1.90 -7.45 25.85
N LEU A 205 1.71 -7.97 24.64
CA LEU A 205 0.42 -7.88 23.94
C LEU A 205 -0.71 -8.60 24.69
N ASP A 206 -0.40 -9.74 25.31
CA ASP A 206 -1.36 -10.51 26.11
C ASP A 206 -1.90 -9.71 27.31
N THR A 207 -1.16 -8.72 27.84
CA THR A 207 -1.64 -7.90 28.96
C THR A 207 -2.81 -6.98 28.60
N ILE A 208 -3.04 -6.71 27.30
CA ILE A 208 -4.13 -5.85 26.83
C ILE A 208 -5.13 -6.56 25.92
N LYS A 209 -4.90 -7.83 25.59
CA LYS A 209 -5.63 -8.61 24.58
C LYS A 209 -7.14 -8.54 24.71
N ASP A 210 -7.67 -8.68 25.93
CA ASP A 210 -9.11 -8.65 26.19
C ASP A 210 -9.76 -7.28 25.93
N GLN A 211 -8.95 -6.22 25.82
CA GLN A 211 -9.39 -4.86 25.54
C GLN A 211 -9.21 -4.45 24.07
N VAL A 212 -8.51 -5.25 23.27
CA VAL A 212 -8.30 -4.97 21.84
C VAL A 212 -9.61 -5.23 21.06
N VAL A 213 -9.91 -4.36 20.10
CA VAL A 213 -11.01 -4.50 19.11
C VAL A 213 -10.47 -4.53 17.69
#